data_AF-A0A2V7KUQ0-F1
#
_entry.id   AF-A0A2V7KUQ0-F1
#
_cell.length_a   1.000
_cell.length_b   1.000
_cell.length_c   1.000
_cell.angle_alpha   90.00
_cell.angle_beta   90.00
_cell.angle_gamma   90.00
#
_symmetry.space_group_name_H-M   'P 1'
#
loop_
_entity.id
_entity.type
_entity.pdbx_description
1 polymer ?
#
loop_
_entity_poly.entity_id
_entity_poly.type
_entity_poly.pdbx_seq_one_letter_code
_entity_poly.pdbx_strand_id
1 'polypeptide(L)'
;MKRTLGSERGVALVAALAAIVLIGVIIAGVLFSVTQDYRISDNSLRQSRATSTAELGLNRIVNEWSLPWNQKLTGDTLKRAYTTSGGGIASVIVTKLNGPFFWAVSEGVSGASRSSFQARRRYGVLLRLDTPQMNFLGAITTQGTTTVNGNVTINGNDAAPPSWTACSPGANVPGAAITPTTTATVNGSVTLNGNPPMLSTPAAGDSNTYFNYGNTNYSSMAAAATIQYPGGLLLNGVAPIVAGGTCAASTIPANWGEPNHAVPASPCESYFPVIHVAGNLKLTSGRGQGILLVDGDLEVAGNFSFMGAVIVRGGLKMSGTGNKIVGATMAATVSVDDNVSLSGNTSVLYSSCALLAVMSANAYPKAARQRGWVDVF
;
A
#
# COMPACT_ATOMS: atom_id res chain seq x y z
N MET A 1 -14.20 22.90 104.29
CA MET A 1 -14.00 22.70 102.84
C MET A 1 -12.59 22.13 102.64
N LYS A 2 -12.44 20.80 102.56
CA LYS A 2 -11.12 20.14 102.43
C LYS A 2 -11.12 19.37 101.10
N ARG A 3 -10.49 19.95 100.08
CA ARG A 3 -10.35 19.36 98.75
C ARG A 3 -9.16 18.40 98.79
N THR A 4 -9.44 17.11 98.87
CA THR A 4 -8.42 16.05 98.75
C THR A 4 -8.00 15.97 97.28
N LEU A 5 -6.81 16.48 96.96
CA LEU A 5 -6.12 16.20 95.69
C LEU A 5 -5.68 14.74 95.74
N GLY A 6 -6.43 13.85 95.09
CA GLY A 6 -6.02 12.47 94.84
C GLY A 6 -4.75 12.45 94.00
N SER A 7 -3.79 11.61 94.38
CA SER A 7 -2.53 11.42 93.64
C SER A 7 -2.80 10.69 92.31
N GLU A 8 -3.13 11.42 91.26
CA GLU A 8 -3.30 10.90 89.88
C GLU A 8 -1.96 10.61 89.15
N ARG A 9 -0.82 10.73 89.84
CA ARG A 9 0.53 10.67 89.23
C ARG A 9 0.87 9.33 88.54
N GLY A 10 0.24 8.22 88.94
CA GLY A 10 0.46 6.90 88.31
C GLY A 10 -0.38 6.65 87.06
N VAL A 11 -1.62 7.17 87.02
CA VAL A 11 -2.55 6.97 85.89
C VAL A 11 -2.15 7.84 84.69
N ALA A 12 -1.64 9.05 84.94
CA ALA A 12 -1.19 9.97 83.90
C ALA A 12 -0.03 9.41 83.06
N LEU A 13 0.92 8.68 83.68
CA LEU A 13 2.06 8.07 82.98
C LEU A 13 1.59 6.93 82.05
N VAL A 14 0.71 6.04 82.55
CA VAL A 14 0.18 4.93 81.76
C VAL A 14 -0.68 5.42 80.60
N ALA A 15 -1.50 6.45 80.82
CA ALA A 15 -2.29 7.10 79.78
C ALA A 15 -1.40 7.76 78.71
N ALA A 16 -0.32 8.44 79.12
CA ALA A 16 0.64 9.04 78.20
C ALA A 16 1.39 8.00 77.36
N LEU A 17 1.82 6.89 77.97
CA LEU A 17 2.47 5.77 77.25
C LEU A 17 1.50 5.11 76.27
N ALA A 18 0.26 4.85 76.67
CA ALA A 18 -0.76 4.31 75.79
C ALA A 18 -1.05 5.26 74.60
N ALA A 19 -1.12 6.58 74.86
CA ALA A 19 -1.29 7.58 73.81
C ALA A 19 -0.11 7.61 72.82
N ILE A 20 1.14 7.54 73.30
CA ILE A 20 2.33 7.52 72.43
C ILE A 20 2.35 6.27 71.55
N VAL A 21 2.03 5.08 72.11
CA VAL A 21 1.95 3.85 71.32
C VAL A 21 0.86 3.96 70.26
N LEU A 22 -0.30 4.51 70.61
CA LEU A 22 -1.43 4.67 69.71
C LEU A 22 -1.10 5.66 68.57
N ILE A 23 -0.42 6.77 68.88
CA ILE A 23 0.11 7.71 67.88
C ILE A 23 1.15 7.01 66.99
N GLY A 24 2.06 6.21 67.56
CA GLY A 24 3.07 5.46 66.80
C GLY A 24 2.46 4.50 65.79
N VAL A 25 1.41 3.77 66.18
CA VAL A 25 0.66 2.87 65.29
C VAL A 25 -0.04 3.64 64.17
N ILE A 26 -0.63 4.80 64.47
CA ILE A 26 -1.27 5.65 63.45
C ILE A 26 -0.23 6.18 62.45
N ILE A 27 0.90 6.70 62.92
CA ILE A 27 1.96 7.22 62.04
C ILE A 27 2.52 6.10 61.15
N ALA A 28 2.77 4.92 61.71
CA ALA A 28 3.22 3.76 60.95
C ALA A 28 2.19 3.36 59.88
N GLY A 29 0.89 3.37 60.22
CA GLY A 29 -0.21 3.10 59.27
C GLY A 29 -0.26 4.12 58.13
N VAL A 30 -0.12 5.42 58.42
CA VAL A 30 -0.10 6.48 57.41
C VAL A 30 1.12 6.37 56.51
N LEU A 31 2.32 6.21 57.07
CA LEU A 31 3.54 6.05 56.28
C LEU A 31 3.47 4.82 55.37
N PHE A 32 2.94 3.70 55.87
CA PHE A 32 2.72 2.51 55.07
C PHE A 32 1.77 2.77 53.90
N SER A 33 0.62 3.42 54.15
CA SER A 33 -0.33 3.81 53.10
C SER A 33 0.33 4.69 52.03
N VAL A 34 1.05 5.73 52.43
CA VAL A 34 1.73 6.66 51.51
C VAL A 34 2.77 5.93 50.65
N THR A 35 3.53 4.98 51.21
CA THR A 35 4.49 4.21 50.43
C THR A 35 3.82 3.27 49.42
N GLN A 36 2.63 2.74 49.72
CA GLN A 36 1.85 1.96 48.77
C GLN A 36 1.32 2.84 47.65
N ASP A 37 0.75 4.00 47.98
CA ASP A 37 0.21 4.94 47.00
C ASP A 37 1.30 5.42 46.04
N TYR A 38 2.50 5.70 46.55
CA TYR A 38 3.63 6.08 45.72
C TYR A 38 4.02 4.96 44.72
N ARG A 39 4.07 3.70 45.18
CA ARG A 39 4.38 2.55 44.31
C ARG A 39 3.29 2.29 43.28
N ILE A 40 2.03 2.42 43.66
CA ILE A 40 0.87 2.26 42.76
C ILE A 40 0.90 3.37 41.71
N SER A 41 1.15 4.62 42.11
CA SER A 41 1.22 5.76 41.20
C SER A 41 2.37 5.63 40.20
N ASP A 42 3.57 5.28 40.64
CA ASP A 42 4.73 5.09 39.76
C ASP A 42 4.51 3.92 38.79
N ASN A 43 3.95 2.80 39.28
CA ASN A 43 3.59 1.67 38.43
C ASN A 43 2.52 2.05 37.39
N SER A 44 1.50 2.81 37.79
CA SER A 44 0.43 3.30 36.90
C SER A 44 0.99 4.22 35.81
N LEU A 45 1.88 5.15 36.17
CA LEU A 45 2.55 6.04 35.23
C LEU A 45 3.41 5.25 34.22
N ARG A 46 4.17 4.27 34.69
CA ARG A 46 5.00 3.42 33.82
C ARG A 46 4.15 2.56 32.89
N GLN A 47 3.05 1.98 33.38
CA GLN A 47 2.10 1.25 32.53
C GLN A 47 1.49 2.15 31.46
N SER A 48 1.06 3.37 31.81
CA SER A 48 0.53 4.34 30.84
C SER A 48 1.58 4.71 29.78
N ARG A 49 2.84 4.92 30.18
CA ARG A 49 3.95 5.14 29.24
C ARG A 49 4.21 3.93 28.34
N ALA A 50 4.16 2.71 28.87
CA ALA A 50 4.33 1.50 28.09
C ALA A 50 3.19 1.32 27.07
N THR A 51 1.95 1.59 27.46
CA THR A 51 0.77 1.65 26.57
C THR A 51 0.99 2.64 25.43
N SER A 52 1.32 3.90 25.74
CA SER A 52 1.56 4.93 24.72
C SER A 52 2.72 4.57 23.79
N THR A 53 3.77 3.92 24.32
CA THR A 53 4.89 3.41 23.53
C THR A 53 4.45 2.30 22.59
N ALA A 54 3.64 1.35 23.06
CA ALA A 54 3.11 0.27 22.22
C ALA A 54 2.22 0.82 21.10
N GLU A 55 1.33 1.76 21.40
CA GLU A 55 0.47 2.43 20.42
C GLU A 55 1.28 3.23 19.39
N LEU A 56 2.35 3.91 19.81
CA LEU A 56 3.26 4.59 18.88
C LEU A 56 3.79 3.62 17.83
N GLY A 57 4.21 2.42 18.24
CA GLY A 57 4.73 1.41 17.31
C GLY A 57 3.69 0.98 16.27
N LEU A 58 2.44 0.74 16.70
CA LEU A 58 1.35 0.37 15.78
C LEU A 58 0.97 1.50 14.82
N ASN A 59 1.04 2.76 15.26
CA ASN A 59 0.75 3.90 14.39
C ASN A 59 1.89 4.19 13.41
N ARG A 60 3.15 4.11 13.88
CA ARG A 60 4.33 4.35 13.02
C ARG A 60 4.50 3.32 11.93
N ILE A 61 4.25 2.04 12.21
CA ILE A 61 4.44 0.99 11.20
C ILE A 61 3.52 1.17 9.98
N VAL A 62 2.33 1.75 10.17
CA VAL A 62 1.40 2.07 9.07
C VAL A 62 1.91 3.27 8.27
N ASN A 63 2.43 4.30 8.92
CA ASN A 63 2.92 5.51 8.27
C ASN A 63 4.26 5.31 7.54
N GLU A 64 5.14 4.47 8.08
CA GLU A 64 6.46 4.14 7.52
C GLU A 64 6.42 2.85 6.68
N TRP A 65 5.22 2.46 6.21
CA TRP A 65 5.05 1.25 5.42
C TRP A 65 5.83 1.31 4.12
N SER A 66 6.53 0.24 3.79
CA SER A 66 7.30 0.13 2.54
C SER A 66 6.60 -0.85 1.61
N LEU A 67 6.32 -0.43 0.38
CA LEU A 67 5.62 -1.25 -0.64
C LEU A 67 6.26 -2.63 -0.91
N PRO A 68 7.60 -2.81 -0.91
CA PRO A 68 8.22 -4.13 -1.02
C PRO A 68 7.74 -5.16 0.03
N TRP A 69 7.19 -4.71 1.18
CA TRP A 69 6.66 -5.63 2.19
C TRP A 69 5.38 -6.33 1.75
N ASN A 70 4.67 -5.79 0.75
CA ASN A 70 3.46 -6.39 0.19
C ASN A 70 3.74 -7.75 -0.47
N GLN A 71 4.96 -7.96 -0.95
CA GLN A 71 5.41 -9.16 -1.67
C GLN A 71 5.98 -10.26 -0.77
N LYS A 72 5.91 -10.09 0.56
CA LYS A 72 6.33 -11.13 1.51
C LYS A 72 5.47 -12.38 1.38
N LEU A 73 6.06 -13.55 1.63
CA LEU A 73 5.33 -14.81 1.63
C LEU A 73 4.44 -14.89 2.86
N THR A 74 3.31 -15.60 2.76
CA THR A 74 2.44 -15.87 3.90
C THR A 74 3.23 -16.55 5.02
N GLY A 75 3.16 -16.00 6.23
CA GLY A 75 3.93 -16.46 7.40
C GLY A 75 5.24 -15.69 7.63
N ASP A 76 5.76 -14.98 6.63
CA ASP A 76 6.96 -14.16 6.81
C ASP A 76 6.73 -13.04 7.81
N THR A 77 7.78 -12.71 8.54
CA THR A 77 7.77 -11.62 9.50
C THR A 77 8.68 -10.46 9.08
N LEU A 78 8.35 -9.27 9.55
CA LEU A 78 9.19 -8.08 9.53
C LEU A 78 9.29 -7.56 10.98
N LYS A 79 10.47 -7.08 11.37
CA LYS A 79 10.70 -6.52 12.70
C LYS A 79 11.12 -5.06 12.58
N ARG A 80 10.58 -4.20 13.44
CA ARG A 80 10.94 -2.77 13.57
C ARG A 80 11.02 -2.40 15.05
N ALA A 81 11.80 -1.38 15.36
CA ALA A 81 11.86 -0.81 16.69
C ALA A 81 11.77 0.71 16.59
N TYR A 82 10.97 1.32 17.45
CA TYR A 82 10.81 2.77 17.52
C TYR A 82 11.12 3.26 18.92
N THR A 83 11.95 4.29 19.02
CA THR A 83 12.26 4.94 20.30
C THR A 83 11.31 6.11 20.54
N THR A 84 10.92 6.29 21.79
CA THR A 84 10.14 7.46 22.25
C THR A 84 11.07 8.50 22.85
N SER A 85 10.65 9.77 22.88
CA SER A 85 11.40 10.86 23.53
C SER A 85 11.63 10.61 25.03
N GLY A 86 10.80 9.79 25.68
CA GLY A 86 10.94 9.37 27.08
C GLY A 86 11.83 8.14 27.31
N GLY A 87 12.54 7.66 26.30
CA GLY A 87 13.46 6.51 26.40
C GLY A 87 12.79 5.13 26.37
N GLY A 88 11.47 5.07 26.18
CA GLY A 88 10.76 3.82 25.92
C GLY A 88 11.01 3.30 24.51
N ILE A 89 10.93 1.98 24.32
CA ILE A 89 11.14 1.30 23.03
C ILE A 89 9.87 0.53 22.67
N ALA A 90 9.39 0.74 21.45
CA ALA A 90 8.31 -0.02 20.84
C ALA A 90 8.89 -1.03 19.85
N SER A 91 8.84 -2.33 20.18
CA SER A 91 9.26 -3.41 19.27
C SER A 91 8.06 -3.94 18.50
N VAL A 92 8.05 -3.76 17.18
CA VAL A 92 6.96 -4.15 16.29
C VAL A 92 7.35 -5.37 15.47
N ILE A 93 6.49 -6.39 15.46
CA ILE A 93 6.57 -7.54 14.57
C ILE A 93 5.34 -7.51 13.67
N VAL A 94 5.54 -7.51 12.36
CA VAL A 94 4.44 -7.65 11.40
C VAL A 94 4.57 -9.00 10.70
N THR A 95 3.51 -9.80 10.73
CA THR A 95 3.44 -11.09 10.05
C THR A 95 2.52 -10.97 8.83
N LYS A 96 2.99 -11.41 7.67
CA LYS A 96 2.15 -11.54 6.48
C LYS A 96 1.14 -12.66 6.69
N LEU A 97 -0.15 -12.35 6.57
CA LEU A 97 -1.21 -13.35 6.56
C LEU A 97 -1.63 -13.66 5.12
N ASN A 98 -2.50 -14.67 4.94
CA ASN A 98 -3.05 -14.98 3.61
C ASN A 98 -3.84 -13.78 3.04
N GLY A 99 -3.81 -13.60 1.72
CA GLY A 99 -4.51 -12.52 1.02
C GLY A 99 -3.95 -11.13 1.34
N PRO A 100 -4.78 -10.08 1.43
CA PRO A 100 -4.33 -8.71 1.65
C PRO A 100 -4.05 -8.38 3.13
N PHE A 101 -3.89 -9.37 3.99
CA PHE A 101 -3.87 -9.16 5.45
C PHE A 101 -2.46 -9.24 6.03
N PHE A 102 -2.24 -8.46 7.10
CA PHE A 102 -1.04 -8.49 7.94
C PHE A 102 -1.44 -8.39 9.41
N TRP A 103 -0.71 -9.07 10.27
CA TRP A 103 -0.88 -8.97 11.71
C TRP A 103 0.31 -8.22 12.30
N ALA A 104 0.08 -7.03 12.85
CA ALA A 104 1.12 -6.24 13.49
C ALA A 104 0.98 -6.30 15.02
N VAL A 105 2.04 -6.65 15.72
CA VAL A 105 2.11 -6.70 17.18
C VAL A 105 3.18 -5.72 17.64
N SER A 106 2.84 -4.81 18.54
CA SER A 106 3.76 -3.85 19.14
C SER A 106 3.89 -4.11 20.63
N GLU A 107 5.11 -4.31 21.09
CA GLU A 107 5.47 -4.35 22.51
C GLU A 107 6.14 -3.03 22.91
N GLY A 108 5.47 -2.28 23.76
CA GLY A 108 5.99 -1.05 24.37
C GLY A 108 6.62 -1.34 25.73
N VAL A 109 7.86 -0.89 25.91
CA VAL A 109 8.58 -1.00 27.18
C VAL A 109 8.87 0.40 27.72
N SER A 110 8.59 0.63 29.00
CA SER A 110 8.96 1.86 29.70
C SER A 110 9.87 1.56 30.92
N GLY A 111 10.93 2.37 31.07
CA GLY A 111 11.98 2.20 32.08
C GLY A 111 13.36 1.90 31.48
N ALA A 112 14.43 2.28 32.19
CA ALA A 112 15.80 2.05 31.71
C ALA A 112 16.11 0.56 31.58
N SER A 113 16.89 0.18 30.55
CA SER A 113 17.27 -1.22 30.28
C SER A 113 18.02 -1.93 31.43
N ARG A 114 18.50 -1.17 32.43
CA ARG A 114 19.21 -1.66 33.63
C ARG A 114 18.41 -1.56 34.93
N SER A 115 17.16 -1.08 34.86
CA SER A 115 16.22 -1.07 35.99
C SER A 115 15.52 -2.42 36.08
N SER A 116 15.51 -3.03 37.27
CA SER A 116 14.72 -4.24 37.58
C SER A 116 13.20 -4.00 37.52
N PHE A 117 12.77 -2.76 37.30
CA PHE A 117 11.37 -2.34 37.25
C PHE A 117 11.06 -1.76 35.87
N GLN A 118 10.65 -2.61 34.92
CA GLN A 118 10.16 -2.24 33.60
C GLN A 118 8.65 -2.54 33.51
N ALA A 119 7.88 -1.61 32.96
CA ALA A 119 6.51 -1.92 32.54
C ALA A 119 6.51 -2.31 31.07
N ARG A 120 5.72 -3.32 30.72
CA ARG A 120 5.54 -3.80 29.36
C ARG A 120 4.06 -3.83 29.03
N ARG A 121 3.72 -3.40 27.82
CA ARG A 121 2.38 -3.51 27.26
C ARG A 121 2.47 -4.01 25.84
N ARG A 122 1.56 -4.89 25.44
CA ARG A 122 1.56 -5.47 24.09
C ARG A 122 0.20 -5.37 23.44
N TYR A 123 0.16 -4.74 22.27
CA TYR A 123 -1.04 -4.57 21.47
C TYR A 123 -0.87 -5.21 20.10
N GLY A 124 -1.95 -5.80 19.58
CA GLY A 124 -2.02 -6.33 18.23
C GLY A 124 -3.03 -5.57 17.39
N VAL A 125 -2.73 -5.40 16.10
CA VAL A 125 -3.66 -4.86 15.11
C VAL A 125 -3.66 -5.69 13.83
N LEU A 126 -4.85 -5.99 13.30
CA LEU A 126 -5.04 -6.57 11.99
C LEU A 126 -5.04 -5.44 10.96
N LEU A 127 -4.10 -5.51 10.03
CA LEU A 127 -3.99 -4.60 8.90
C LEU A 127 -4.52 -5.30 7.65
N ARG A 128 -5.22 -4.54 6.82
CA ARG A 128 -5.63 -4.94 5.47
C ARG A 128 -5.07 -3.94 4.47
N LEU A 129 -4.46 -4.42 3.39
CA LEU A 129 -4.04 -3.60 2.28
C LEU A 129 -5.26 -2.96 1.60
N ASP A 130 -5.25 -1.63 1.49
CA ASP A 130 -6.24 -0.84 0.75
C ASP A 130 -5.76 -0.69 -0.69
N THR A 131 -6.20 -1.59 -1.56
CA THR A 131 -5.82 -1.62 -2.97
C THR A 131 -6.59 -0.54 -3.74
N PRO A 132 -5.93 0.29 -4.58
CA PRO A 132 -6.63 1.26 -5.43
C PRO A 132 -7.73 0.58 -6.26
N GLN A 133 -8.92 1.18 -6.28
CA GLN A 133 -10.08 0.65 -7.01
C GLN A 133 -10.17 1.35 -8.36
N MET A 134 -9.31 0.99 -9.30
CA MET A 134 -9.37 1.51 -10.67
C MET A 134 -10.48 0.82 -11.44
N ASN A 135 -11.50 1.57 -11.85
CA ASN A 135 -12.68 1.03 -12.52
C ASN A 135 -12.46 0.95 -14.03
N PHE A 136 -11.73 -0.06 -14.49
CA PHE A 136 -11.59 -0.35 -15.91
C PHE A 136 -12.88 -0.95 -16.45
N LEU A 137 -13.55 -0.21 -17.34
CA LEU A 137 -14.84 -0.62 -17.93
C LEU A 137 -14.68 -1.57 -19.13
N GLY A 138 -13.44 -1.85 -19.54
CA GLY A 138 -13.05 -2.74 -20.63
C GLY A 138 -11.54 -2.84 -20.75
N ALA A 139 -11.02 -3.60 -21.72
CA ALA A 139 -9.59 -3.64 -22.01
C ALA A 139 -9.04 -2.23 -22.33
N ILE A 140 -9.86 -1.44 -23.02
CA ILE A 140 -9.68 0.00 -23.24
C ILE A 140 -10.93 0.74 -22.74
N THR A 141 -10.73 1.82 -21.99
CA THR A 141 -11.79 2.76 -21.60
C THR A 141 -11.44 4.17 -22.10
N THR A 142 -12.33 4.78 -22.89
CA THR A 142 -12.05 6.07 -23.57
C THR A 142 -13.24 7.03 -23.59
N GLN A 143 -12.94 8.31 -23.37
CA GLN A 143 -13.91 9.42 -23.31
C GLN A 143 -14.05 10.14 -24.67
N GLY A 144 -13.08 9.98 -25.56
CA GLY A 144 -12.95 10.75 -26.80
C GLY A 144 -13.16 9.90 -28.04
N THR A 145 -12.83 10.48 -29.20
CA THR A 145 -12.85 9.77 -30.48
C THR A 145 -11.89 8.58 -30.47
N THR A 146 -12.31 7.45 -31.03
CA THR A 146 -11.47 6.26 -31.12
C THR A 146 -11.21 5.95 -32.58
N THR A 147 -9.95 6.03 -33.00
CA THR A 147 -9.56 5.62 -34.37
C THR A 147 -8.66 4.40 -34.26
N VAL A 148 -9.09 3.30 -34.87
CA VAL A 148 -8.28 2.07 -34.95
C VAL A 148 -8.00 1.80 -36.42
N ASN A 149 -6.73 1.88 -36.79
CA ASN A 149 -6.22 1.67 -38.12
C ASN A 149 -5.23 0.48 -38.12
N GLY A 150 -5.21 -0.30 -39.20
CA GLY A 150 -4.21 -1.35 -39.42
C GLY A 150 -4.62 -2.73 -38.88
N ASN A 151 -3.67 -3.49 -38.33
CA ASN A 151 -3.87 -4.85 -37.79
C ASN A 151 -3.76 -4.87 -36.26
N VAL A 152 -4.89 -4.65 -35.59
CA VAL A 152 -4.95 -4.41 -34.14
C VAL A 152 -5.87 -5.44 -33.48
N THR A 153 -5.42 -6.02 -32.37
CA THR A 153 -6.25 -6.89 -31.54
C THR A 153 -6.51 -6.24 -30.19
N ILE A 154 -7.78 -5.95 -29.89
CA ILE A 154 -8.24 -5.54 -28.57
C ILE A 154 -9.09 -6.68 -28.01
N ASN A 155 -8.70 -7.23 -26.86
CA ASN A 155 -9.35 -8.38 -26.27
C ASN A 155 -9.72 -8.14 -24.80
N GLY A 156 -11.02 -8.02 -24.52
CA GLY A 156 -11.59 -7.95 -23.17
C GLY A 156 -11.80 -9.31 -22.51
N ASN A 157 -11.59 -10.42 -23.22
CA ASN A 157 -11.60 -11.74 -22.59
C ASN A 157 -10.36 -11.87 -21.70
N ASP A 158 -10.59 -12.12 -20.42
CA ASP A 158 -9.54 -12.11 -19.43
C ASP A 158 -8.57 -13.26 -19.65
N ALA A 159 -7.28 -12.94 -19.61
CA ALA A 159 -6.21 -13.91 -19.70
C ALA A 159 -5.03 -13.49 -18.83
N ALA A 160 -4.33 -14.47 -18.29
CA ALA A 160 -3.06 -14.22 -17.60
C ALA A 160 -2.03 -13.71 -18.62
N PRO A 161 -1.09 -12.83 -18.21
CA PRO A 161 0.01 -12.45 -19.08
C PRO A 161 0.80 -13.69 -19.53
N PRO A 162 1.38 -13.67 -20.74
CA PRO A 162 2.29 -14.74 -21.15
C PRO A 162 3.34 -14.97 -20.07
N SER A 163 3.67 -16.23 -19.78
CA SER A 163 4.57 -16.70 -18.70
C SER A 163 4.05 -16.67 -17.25
N TRP A 164 2.91 -16.02 -16.97
CA TRP A 164 2.35 -15.96 -15.61
C TRP A 164 1.53 -17.23 -15.29
N THR A 165 2.20 -18.30 -14.88
CA THR A 165 1.57 -19.62 -14.65
C THR A 165 0.78 -19.71 -13.35
N ALA A 166 1.07 -18.84 -12.37
CA ALA A 166 0.44 -18.84 -11.05
C ALA A 166 -0.89 -18.06 -10.99
N CYS A 167 -1.39 -17.53 -12.12
CA CYS A 167 -2.59 -16.73 -12.14
C CYS A 167 -3.76 -17.40 -12.88
N SER A 168 -4.94 -17.36 -12.26
CA SER A 168 -6.20 -17.77 -12.88
C SER A 168 -6.97 -16.55 -13.36
N PRO A 169 -7.31 -16.45 -14.66
CA PRO A 169 -8.16 -15.39 -15.17
C PRO A 169 -9.51 -15.35 -14.44
N GLY A 170 -9.98 -14.15 -14.16
CA GLY A 170 -11.30 -13.84 -13.63
C GLY A 170 -12.33 -13.61 -14.72
N ALA A 171 -13.21 -12.62 -14.50
CA ALA A 171 -14.31 -12.32 -15.40
C ALA A 171 -13.85 -11.54 -16.63
N ASN A 172 -14.39 -11.90 -17.80
CA ASN A 172 -14.24 -11.13 -19.02
C ASN A 172 -14.89 -9.75 -18.86
N VAL A 173 -14.31 -8.77 -19.55
CA VAL A 173 -14.81 -7.40 -19.64
C VAL A 173 -15.11 -7.05 -21.09
N PRO A 174 -15.72 -5.88 -21.35
CA PRO A 174 -15.82 -5.36 -22.70
C PRO A 174 -14.45 -5.20 -23.38
N GLY A 175 -14.40 -5.36 -24.70
CA GLY A 175 -13.18 -5.07 -25.46
C GLY A 175 -12.83 -3.59 -25.36
N ALA A 176 -13.80 -2.74 -25.67
CA ALA A 176 -13.70 -1.29 -25.49
C ALA A 176 -14.93 -0.74 -24.77
N ALA A 177 -14.73 0.16 -23.82
CA ALA A 177 -15.77 1.00 -23.24
C ALA A 177 -15.62 2.43 -23.73
N ILE A 178 -16.67 2.97 -24.34
CA ILE A 178 -16.69 4.29 -24.98
C ILE A 178 -17.86 5.13 -24.46
N THR A 179 -17.73 6.45 -24.50
CA THR A 179 -18.89 7.33 -24.25
C THR A 179 -19.89 7.24 -25.41
N PRO A 180 -21.21 7.43 -25.18
CA PRO A 180 -22.22 7.44 -26.24
C PRO A 180 -21.99 8.47 -27.34
N THR A 181 -21.17 9.50 -27.08
CA THR A 181 -20.83 10.55 -28.04
C THR A 181 -19.56 10.26 -28.85
N THR A 182 -18.86 9.15 -28.57
CA THR A 182 -17.63 8.78 -29.28
C THR A 182 -17.95 8.33 -30.71
N THR A 183 -17.25 8.90 -31.67
CA THR A 183 -17.16 8.34 -33.02
C THR A 183 -16.03 7.31 -33.04
N ALA A 184 -16.36 6.05 -33.33
CA ALA A 184 -15.38 5.00 -33.56
C ALA A 184 -15.15 4.84 -35.07
N THR A 185 -13.93 5.07 -35.53
CA THR A 185 -13.54 4.81 -36.93
C THR A 185 -12.60 3.61 -36.94
N VAL A 186 -12.99 2.56 -37.65
CA VAL A 186 -12.24 1.32 -37.76
C VAL A 186 -11.82 1.15 -39.22
N ASN A 187 -10.52 1.21 -39.50
CA ASN A 187 -9.95 0.98 -40.81
C ASN A 187 -8.96 -0.20 -40.74
N GLY A 188 -8.99 -1.10 -41.72
CA GLY A 188 -8.11 -2.28 -41.74
C GLY A 188 -8.68 -3.50 -40.99
N SER A 189 -7.81 -4.43 -40.59
CA SER A 189 -8.16 -5.68 -39.92
C SER A 189 -8.10 -5.51 -38.40
N VAL A 190 -9.19 -5.02 -37.82
CA VAL A 190 -9.31 -4.86 -36.36
C VAL A 190 -10.11 -6.00 -35.76
N THR A 191 -9.53 -6.68 -34.77
CA THR A 191 -10.22 -7.70 -33.97
C THR A 191 -10.57 -7.13 -32.62
N LEU A 192 -11.85 -6.91 -32.37
CA LEU A 192 -12.37 -6.46 -31.07
C LEU A 192 -13.15 -7.61 -30.41
N ASN A 193 -12.57 -8.17 -29.36
CA ASN A 193 -13.12 -9.28 -28.59
C ASN A 193 -13.47 -8.82 -27.17
N GLY A 194 -14.45 -9.46 -26.55
CA GLY A 194 -14.98 -9.13 -25.23
C GLY A 194 -16.48 -9.35 -25.20
N ASN A 195 -17.10 -9.26 -24.03
CA ASN A 195 -18.55 -9.39 -23.91
C ASN A 195 -19.15 -8.22 -23.10
N PRO A 196 -19.77 -7.21 -23.75
CA PRO A 196 -19.84 -7.02 -25.21
C PRO A 196 -18.48 -6.62 -25.83
N PRO A 197 -18.25 -6.79 -27.14
CA PRO A 197 -17.03 -6.29 -27.79
C PRO A 197 -16.84 -4.78 -27.60
N MET A 198 -17.92 -4.01 -27.68
CA MET A 198 -17.95 -2.58 -27.42
C MET A 198 -19.10 -2.26 -26.46
N LEU A 199 -18.79 -1.57 -25.37
CA LEU A 199 -19.74 -1.04 -24.40
C LEU A 199 -19.85 0.47 -24.56
N SER A 200 -21.04 0.96 -24.93
CA SER A 200 -21.35 2.39 -24.90
C SER A 200 -21.98 2.74 -23.55
N THR A 201 -21.32 3.59 -22.75
CA THR A 201 -21.79 3.93 -21.40
C THR A 201 -21.40 5.36 -21.00
N PRO A 202 -22.29 6.15 -20.37
CA PRO A 202 -21.95 7.46 -19.84
C PRO A 202 -20.79 7.44 -18.83
N ALA A 203 -20.57 6.31 -18.14
CA ALA A 203 -19.46 6.16 -17.20
C ALA A 203 -18.08 6.27 -17.89
N ALA A 204 -17.97 5.90 -19.16
CA ALA A 204 -16.74 6.11 -19.94
C ALA A 204 -16.53 7.59 -20.32
N GLY A 205 -17.58 8.43 -20.24
CA GLY A 205 -17.49 9.87 -20.37
C GLY A 205 -17.26 10.62 -19.05
N ASP A 206 -17.35 9.93 -17.90
CA ASP A 206 -17.21 10.54 -16.59
C ASP A 206 -15.72 10.63 -16.20
N SER A 207 -15.24 11.85 -15.99
CA SER A 207 -13.89 12.13 -15.48
C SER A 207 -13.55 11.39 -14.17
N ASN A 208 -14.55 11.06 -13.34
CA ASN A 208 -14.33 10.29 -12.11
C ASN A 208 -13.79 8.89 -12.38
N THR A 209 -14.20 8.25 -13.48
CA THR A 209 -13.70 6.91 -13.89
C THR A 209 -12.18 6.92 -14.05
N TYR A 210 -11.63 8.03 -14.54
CA TYR A 210 -10.22 8.18 -14.86
C TYR A 210 -9.38 8.66 -13.67
N PHE A 211 -9.97 9.41 -12.74
CA PHE A 211 -9.20 10.15 -11.74
C PHE A 211 -9.47 9.75 -10.28
N ASN A 212 -10.51 8.98 -9.99
CA ASN A 212 -10.85 8.58 -8.62
C ASN A 212 -10.84 7.05 -8.46
N TYR A 213 -10.11 6.54 -7.46
CA TYR A 213 -9.85 5.10 -7.28
C TYR A 213 -10.24 4.61 -5.88
N GLY A 214 -11.45 4.99 -5.43
CA GLY A 214 -11.91 4.72 -4.07
C GLY A 214 -11.33 5.71 -3.06
N ASN A 215 -10.42 5.25 -2.20
CA ASN A 215 -9.82 6.09 -1.15
C ASN A 215 -8.56 6.86 -1.60
N THR A 216 -8.18 6.75 -2.88
CA THR A 216 -7.04 7.42 -3.51
C THR A 216 -7.47 7.97 -4.87
N ASN A 217 -6.66 8.82 -5.49
CA ASN A 217 -6.94 9.43 -6.78
C ASN A 217 -5.67 9.51 -7.65
N TYR A 218 -5.82 9.95 -8.90
CA TYR A 218 -4.70 10.10 -9.82
C TYR A 218 -3.59 10.98 -9.22
N SER A 219 -3.94 12.13 -8.64
CA SER A 219 -2.97 13.10 -8.13
C SER A 219 -2.15 12.56 -6.95
N SER A 220 -2.77 11.81 -6.03
CA SER A 220 -2.08 11.19 -4.91
C SER A 220 -1.17 10.07 -5.36
N MET A 221 -1.56 9.30 -6.38
CA MET A 221 -0.71 8.25 -6.96
C MET A 221 0.46 8.82 -7.76
N ALA A 222 0.24 9.88 -8.54
CA ALA A 222 1.29 10.59 -9.25
C ALA A 222 2.31 11.21 -8.27
N ALA A 223 1.84 11.87 -7.21
CA ALA A 223 2.72 12.43 -6.18
C ALA A 223 3.52 11.36 -5.41
N ALA A 224 2.93 10.17 -5.22
CA ALA A 224 3.58 9.04 -4.56
C ALA A 224 4.28 8.08 -5.55
N ALA A 225 4.48 8.48 -6.81
CA ALA A 225 5.06 7.62 -7.82
C ALA A 225 6.50 7.24 -7.48
N THR A 226 6.81 5.95 -7.60
CA THR A 226 8.17 5.40 -7.37
C THR A 226 9.16 5.94 -8.40
N ILE A 227 8.69 6.17 -9.64
CA ILE A 227 9.46 6.69 -10.75
C ILE A 227 8.75 7.92 -11.29
N GLN A 228 9.49 9.02 -11.39
CA GLN A 228 8.98 10.28 -11.92
C GLN A 228 9.84 10.72 -13.09
N TYR A 229 9.18 11.11 -14.17
CA TYR A 229 9.78 11.63 -15.38
C TYR A 229 9.22 13.02 -15.72
N PRO A 230 10.04 13.95 -16.23
CA PRO A 230 9.52 15.15 -16.88
C PRO A 230 8.74 14.79 -18.16
N GLY A 231 7.89 15.70 -18.63
CA GLY A 231 7.20 15.56 -19.91
C GLY A 231 8.11 15.80 -21.13
N GLY A 232 7.63 15.38 -22.30
CA GLY A 232 8.31 15.58 -23.58
C GLY A 232 9.46 14.60 -23.84
N LEU A 233 9.45 13.44 -23.16
CA LEU A 233 10.53 12.47 -23.24
C LEU A 233 10.32 11.43 -24.34
N LEU A 234 11.44 10.98 -24.91
CA LEU A 234 11.55 9.74 -25.65
C LEU A 234 12.37 8.76 -24.83
N LEU A 235 11.78 7.62 -24.48
CA LEU A 235 12.45 6.52 -23.80
C LEU A 235 12.61 5.33 -24.77
N ASN A 236 13.83 4.80 -24.83
CA ASN A 236 14.19 3.67 -25.67
C ASN A 236 14.86 2.58 -24.84
N GLY A 237 14.48 1.32 -25.05
CA GLY A 237 15.09 0.19 -24.37
C GLY A 237 14.80 0.13 -22.88
N VAL A 238 13.62 0.58 -22.44
CA VAL A 238 13.21 0.44 -21.04
C VAL A 238 13.23 -1.04 -20.65
N ALA A 239 13.76 -1.36 -19.48
CA ALA A 239 14.03 -2.74 -19.07
C ALA A 239 14.10 -2.88 -17.54
N PRO A 240 13.96 -4.10 -17.02
CA PRO A 240 14.31 -4.39 -15.63
C PRO A 240 15.80 -4.18 -15.38
N ILE A 241 16.13 -3.78 -14.15
CA ILE A 241 17.51 -3.59 -13.71
C ILE A 241 17.79 -4.50 -12.52
N VAL A 242 18.72 -5.45 -12.71
CA VAL A 242 19.21 -6.33 -11.64
C VAL A 242 20.62 -5.89 -11.28
N ALA A 243 20.87 -5.63 -10.00
CA ALA A 243 22.17 -5.28 -9.46
C ALA A 243 22.52 -6.19 -8.28
N GLY A 244 23.69 -6.82 -8.33
CA GLY A 244 24.14 -7.73 -7.26
C GLY A 244 23.20 -8.91 -6.99
N GLY A 245 22.49 -9.40 -8.02
CA GLY A 245 21.50 -10.48 -7.88
C GLY A 245 20.17 -10.07 -7.24
N THR A 246 19.95 -8.76 -7.02
CA THR A 246 18.70 -8.22 -6.47
C THR A 246 18.05 -7.25 -7.44
N CYS A 247 16.74 -7.05 -7.34
CA CYS A 247 16.08 -6.04 -8.15
C CYS A 247 16.50 -4.64 -7.68
N ALA A 248 17.08 -3.86 -8.59
CA ALA A 248 17.60 -2.55 -8.24
C ALA A 248 16.45 -1.54 -8.09
N ALA A 249 16.33 -0.92 -6.92
CA ALA A 249 15.47 0.24 -6.73
C ALA A 249 16.15 1.49 -7.32
N SER A 250 16.20 1.58 -8.65
CA SER A 250 16.85 2.66 -9.40
C SER A 250 15.82 3.54 -10.09
N THR A 251 16.03 4.86 -10.01
CA THR A 251 15.24 5.89 -10.73
C THR A 251 16.00 6.47 -11.91
N ILE A 252 17.34 6.35 -11.96
CA ILE A 252 18.19 6.82 -13.06
C ILE A 252 19.36 5.84 -13.26
N PRO A 253 19.36 5.02 -14.33
CA PRO A 253 18.22 4.70 -15.19
C PRO A 253 17.08 4.06 -14.37
N ALA A 254 15.83 4.31 -14.74
CA ALA A 254 14.70 3.80 -13.97
C ALA A 254 14.46 2.31 -14.25
N ASN A 255 14.24 1.53 -13.21
CA ASN A 255 13.87 0.11 -13.33
C ASN A 255 12.36 -0.02 -13.59
N TRP A 256 11.94 -0.60 -14.70
CA TRP A 256 10.51 -0.75 -15.02
C TRP A 256 9.93 -2.11 -14.61
N GLY A 257 10.69 -2.94 -13.88
CA GLY A 257 10.27 -4.28 -13.49
C GLY A 257 10.40 -5.33 -14.60
N GLU A 258 10.29 -6.61 -14.24
CA GLU A 258 10.39 -7.73 -15.19
C GLU A 258 9.02 -8.35 -15.46
N PRO A 259 8.37 -8.00 -16.58
CA PRO A 259 7.10 -8.60 -16.96
C PRO A 259 7.17 -10.07 -17.38
N ASN A 260 8.31 -10.55 -17.87
CA ASN A 260 8.46 -11.90 -18.39
C ASN A 260 8.94 -12.84 -17.28
N HIS A 261 8.02 -13.58 -16.68
CA HIS A 261 8.33 -14.52 -15.60
C HIS A 261 9.12 -15.71 -16.13
N ALA A 262 10.15 -16.11 -15.39
CA ALA A 262 11.08 -17.17 -15.76
C ALA A 262 11.23 -18.18 -14.63
N VAL A 263 11.84 -19.33 -14.95
CA VAL A 263 12.25 -20.33 -13.97
C VAL A 263 13.75 -20.59 -14.15
N PRO A 264 14.61 -20.25 -13.17
CA PRO A 264 14.30 -19.58 -11.90
C PRO A 264 13.81 -18.14 -12.08
N ALA A 265 13.01 -17.65 -11.12
CA ALA A 265 12.43 -16.31 -11.15
C ALA A 265 13.51 -15.22 -11.16
N SER A 266 13.35 -14.24 -12.04
CA SER A 266 14.15 -13.01 -12.04
C SER A 266 13.82 -12.16 -10.79
N PRO A 267 14.83 -11.51 -10.17
CA PRO A 267 14.60 -10.70 -8.97
C PRO A 267 13.55 -9.59 -9.13
N CYS A 268 13.29 -9.13 -10.35
CA CYS A 268 12.39 -8.02 -10.65
C CYS A 268 10.96 -8.43 -11.04
N GLU A 269 10.62 -9.72 -11.00
CA GLU A 269 9.27 -10.20 -11.38
C GLU A 269 8.16 -9.67 -10.47
N SER A 270 8.49 -9.37 -9.21
CA SER A 270 7.58 -8.80 -8.21
C SER A 270 7.70 -7.28 -8.02
N TYR A 271 8.50 -6.61 -8.87
CA TYR A 271 8.69 -5.17 -8.82
C TYR A 271 7.72 -4.47 -9.77
N PHE A 272 6.69 -3.83 -9.20
CA PHE A 272 5.61 -3.16 -9.92
C PHE A 272 5.56 -1.66 -9.58
N PRO A 273 6.47 -0.83 -10.12
CA PRO A 273 6.52 0.59 -9.77
C PRO A 273 5.28 1.35 -10.24
N VAL A 274 4.96 2.45 -9.54
CA VAL A 274 4.15 3.53 -10.11
C VAL A 274 5.09 4.46 -10.88
N ILE A 275 4.85 4.61 -12.17
CA ILE A 275 5.61 5.42 -13.11
C ILE A 275 4.75 6.61 -13.49
N HIS A 276 5.17 7.82 -13.16
CA HIS A 276 4.49 9.05 -13.53
C HIS A 276 5.32 9.88 -14.51
N VAL A 277 4.69 10.35 -15.58
CA VAL A 277 5.28 11.28 -16.55
C VAL A 277 4.49 12.57 -16.54
N ALA A 278 5.17 13.67 -16.18
CA ALA A 278 4.61 15.02 -16.09
C ALA A 278 4.46 15.70 -17.47
N GLY A 279 3.89 14.99 -18.45
CA GLY A 279 3.57 15.48 -19.80
C GLY A 279 3.59 14.34 -20.81
N ASN A 280 3.99 14.65 -22.04
CA ASN A 280 3.99 13.66 -23.14
C ASN A 280 5.11 12.63 -22.98
N LEU A 281 4.83 11.37 -23.35
CA LEU A 281 5.79 10.26 -23.34
C LEU A 281 5.80 9.55 -24.69
N LYS A 282 6.99 9.34 -25.25
CA LYS A 282 7.20 8.45 -26.41
C LYS A 282 8.06 7.26 -26.02
N LEU A 283 7.59 6.04 -26.28
CA LEU A 283 8.29 4.77 -26.06
C LEU A 283 8.59 4.10 -27.39
N THR A 284 9.85 3.80 -27.68
CA THR A 284 10.24 3.23 -28.98
C THR A 284 10.66 1.76 -28.93
N SER A 285 10.96 1.23 -27.74
CA SER A 285 11.20 -0.20 -27.50
C SER A 285 11.31 -0.48 -26.00
N GLY A 286 11.19 -1.75 -25.63
CA GLY A 286 11.52 -2.23 -24.28
C GLY A 286 10.38 -2.99 -23.62
N ARG A 287 10.49 -3.21 -22.32
CA ARG A 287 9.45 -3.85 -21.53
C ARG A 287 9.39 -3.31 -20.11
N GLY A 288 8.21 -3.38 -19.50
CA GLY A 288 8.00 -3.01 -18.11
C GLY A 288 6.68 -3.53 -17.55
N GLN A 289 6.48 -3.28 -16.27
CA GLN A 289 5.25 -3.60 -15.56
C GLN A 289 4.96 -2.58 -14.47
N GLY A 290 3.70 -2.49 -14.02
CA GLY A 290 3.30 -1.57 -12.95
C GLY A 290 2.11 -0.69 -13.31
N ILE A 291 2.10 0.51 -12.74
CA ILE A 291 1.09 1.54 -13.03
C ILE A 291 1.78 2.65 -13.82
N LEU A 292 1.35 2.90 -15.05
CA LEU A 292 1.85 3.99 -15.88
C LEU A 292 0.81 5.13 -15.88
N LEU A 293 1.21 6.28 -15.36
CA LEU A 293 0.43 7.52 -15.30
C LEU A 293 1.09 8.55 -16.21
N VAL A 294 0.36 9.05 -17.22
CA VAL A 294 0.87 10.04 -18.18
C VAL A 294 -0.04 11.27 -18.16
N ASP A 295 0.49 12.44 -17.82
CA ASP A 295 -0.28 13.69 -17.76
C ASP A 295 -0.65 14.23 -19.15
N GLY A 296 0.12 13.91 -20.18
CA GLY A 296 -0.11 14.29 -21.57
C GLY A 296 -0.46 13.11 -22.47
N ASP A 297 0.09 13.10 -23.67
CA ASP A 297 -0.08 12.03 -24.66
C ASP A 297 0.95 10.91 -24.48
N LEU A 298 0.53 9.67 -24.71
CA LEU A 298 1.40 8.49 -24.73
C LEU A 298 1.52 7.95 -26.15
N GLU A 299 2.72 8.00 -26.74
CA GLU A 299 3.04 7.38 -28.02
C GLU A 299 3.90 6.13 -27.82
N VAL A 300 3.41 4.96 -28.24
CA VAL A 300 4.16 3.71 -28.28
C VAL A 300 4.49 3.41 -29.74
N ALA A 301 5.76 3.51 -30.12
CA ALA A 301 6.21 3.55 -31.52
C ALA A 301 7.00 2.32 -31.98
N GLY A 302 7.00 1.20 -31.24
CA GLY A 302 7.59 -0.06 -31.68
C GLY A 302 7.99 -1.01 -30.54
N ASN A 303 7.79 -2.32 -30.76
CA ASN A 303 8.20 -3.47 -29.94
C ASN A 303 8.31 -3.22 -28.43
N PHE A 304 7.28 -2.58 -27.87
CA PHE A 304 7.18 -2.28 -26.44
C PHE A 304 6.12 -3.17 -25.79
N SER A 305 6.45 -3.78 -24.65
CA SER A 305 5.52 -4.62 -23.88
C SER A 305 5.32 -4.07 -22.48
N PHE A 306 4.07 -3.86 -22.07
CA PHE A 306 3.74 -3.42 -20.71
C PHE A 306 2.70 -4.32 -20.04
N MET A 307 2.97 -4.74 -18.81
CA MET A 307 2.05 -5.50 -17.98
C MET A 307 1.53 -4.65 -16.82
N GLY A 308 0.24 -4.31 -16.82
CA GLY A 308 -0.39 -3.59 -15.71
C GLY A 308 -1.43 -2.56 -16.12
N ALA A 309 -1.51 -1.49 -15.33
CA ALA A 309 -2.48 -0.42 -15.52
C ALA A 309 -1.84 0.76 -16.28
N VAL A 310 -2.48 1.21 -17.35
CA VAL A 310 -2.05 2.40 -18.11
C VAL A 310 -3.14 3.46 -18.04
N ILE A 311 -2.82 4.65 -17.56
CA ILE A 311 -3.73 5.79 -17.43
C ILE A 311 -3.10 7.01 -18.08
N VAL A 312 -3.71 7.48 -19.16
CA VAL A 312 -3.24 8.61 -19.98
C VAL A 312 -4.29 9.72 -19.90
N ARG A 313 -3.92 10.93 -19.46
CA ARG A 313 -4.88 12.04 -19.42
C ARG A 313 -5.14 12.64 -20.80
N GLY A 314 -4.18 12.53 -21.72
CA GLY A 314 -4.33 12.90 -23.12
C GLY A 314 -4.72 11.70 -23.99
N GLY A 315 -4.09 11.61 -25.17
CA GLY A 315 -4.28 10.56 -26.14
C GLY A 315 -3.30 9.39 -25.99
N LEU A 316 -3.78 8.16 -26.14
CA LEU A 316 -2.92 7.00 -26.42
C LEU A 316 -2.75 6.87 -27.94
N LYS A 317 -1.52 6.89 -28.43
CA LYS A 317 -1.13 6.51 -29.78
C LYS A 317 -0.26 5.26 -29.75
N MET A 318 -0.69 4.16 -30.36
CA MET A 318 0.17 2.99 -30.57
C MET A 318 0.43 2.81 -32.06
N SER A 319 1.69 2.82 -32.48
CA SER A 319 2.13 2.68 -33.87
C SER A 319 3.38 1.84 -34.03
N GLY A 320 3.58 1.29 -35.22
CA GLY A 320 4.62 0.31 -35.48
C GLY A 320 4.27 -1.08 -34.96
N THR A 321 5.21 -2.02 -35.09
CA THR A 321 4.93 -3.44 -34.91
C THR A 321 5.31 -3.98 -33.53
N GLY A 322 4.56 -4.98 -33.05
CA GLY A 322 4.90 -5.75 -31.85
C GLY A 322 4.59 -5.08 -30.51
N ASN A 323 3.83 -3.99 -30.50
CA ASN A 323 3.42 -3.33 -29.26
C ASN A 323 2.37 -4.15 -28.51
N LYS A 324 2.56 -4.34 -27.20
CA LYS A 324 1.68 -5.15 -26.36
C LYS A 324 1.39 -4.44 -25.05
N ILE A 325 0.11 -4.29 -24.71
CA ILE A 325 -0.32 -3.91 -23.38
C ILE A 325 -1.18 -5.04 -22.84
N VAL A 326 -0.80 -5.58 -21.68
CA VAL A 326 -1.53 -6.66 -21.00
C VAL A 326 -1.94 -6.16 -19.61
N GLY A 327 -3.24 -6.06 -19.35
CA GLY A 327 -3.79 -5.43 -18.15
C GLY A 327 -5.01 -4.59 -18.50
N ALA A 328 -4.99 -3.28 -18.30
CA ALA A 328 -6.06 -2.42 -18.81
C ALA A 328 -5.58 -0.99 -19.03
N THR A 329 -6.25 -0.31 -19.98
CA THR A 329 -5.89 1.03 -20.42
C THR A 329 -7.06 2.01 -20.28
N MET A 330 -6.80 3.17 -19.68
CA MET A 330 -7.68 4.33 -19.64
C MET A 330 -7.00 5.50 -20.36
N ALA A 331 -7.67 6.11 -21.33
CA ALA A 331 -7.19 7.32 -21.99
C ALA A 331 -8.33 8.29 -22.29
N ALA A 332 -8.06 9.59 -22.38
CA ALA A 332 -9.08 10.54 -22.82
C ALA A 332 -9.41 10.36 -24.31
N THR A 333 -8.40 10.13 -25.15
CA THR A 333 -8.57 9.79 -26.57
C THR A 333 -7.72 8.55 -26.89
N VAL A 334 -8.16 7.70 -27.82
CA VAL A 334 -7.38 6.51 -28.22
C VAL A 334 -7.25 6.48 -29.74
N SER A 335 -6.01 6.48 -30.22
CA SER A 335 -5.63 6.25 -31.62
C SER A 335 -4.69 5.04 -31.67
N VAL A 336 -5.05 3.99 -32.38
CA VAL A 336 -4.14 2.87 -32.63
C VAL A 336 -3.95 2.77 -34.12
N ASP A 337 -2.71 2.84 -34.59
CA ASP A 337 -2.37 2.92 -36.01
C ASP A 337 -1.21 1.98 -36.32
N ASP A 338 -1.51 0.79 -36.84
CA ASP A 338 -0.49 -0.12 -37.35
C ASP A 338 -0.25 0.15 -38.84
N ASN A 339 0.97 0.55 -39.19
CA ASN A 339 1.36 0.62 -40.59
C ASN A 339 1.31 -0.79 -41.17
N VAL A 340 0.46 -1.02 -42.17
CA VAL A 340 0.24 -2.31 -42.83
C VAL A 340 1.57 -2.86 -43.37
N SER A 341 2.28 -3.59 -42.52
CA SER A 341 3.37 -4.49 -42.87
C SER A 341 3.01 -5.83 -42.24
N LEU A 342 2.99 -6.88 -43.07
CA LEU A 342 2.41 -8.19 -42.80
C LEU A 342 3.12 -9.03 -41.71
N SER A 343 3.83 -8.42 -40.75
CA SER A 343 4.38 -9.12 -39.58
C SER A 343 4.60 -8.20 -38.37
N GLY A 344 3.68 -8.26 -37.40
CA GLY A 344 3.89 -7.78 -36.03
C GLY A 344 2.72 -6.97 -35.46
N ASN A 345 1.67 -7.66 -35.03
CA ASN A 345 0.41 -7.04 -34.60
C ASN A 345 0.57 -6.24 -33.29
N THR A 346 -0.10 -5.09 -33.21
CA THR A 346 -0.33 -4.36 -31.96
C THR A 346 -1.50 -4.98 -31.20
N SER A 347 -1.35 -5.22 -29.89
CA SER A 347 -2.42 -5.80 -29.08
C SER A 347 -2.62 -5.17 -27.70
N VAL A 348 -3.89 -5.02 -27.32
CA VAL A 348 -4.32 -4.73 -25.95
C VAL A 348 -5.11 -5.92 -25.44
N LEU A 349 -4.62 -6.56 -24.39
CA LEU A 349 -5.23 -7.73 -23.76
C LEU A 349 -5.65 -7.37 -22.34
N TYR A 350 -6.92 -7.59 -22.02
CA TYR A 350 -7.37 -7.46 -20.64
C TYR A 350 -6.76 -8.55 -19.76
N SER A 351 -6.25 -8.15 -18.60
CA SER A 351 -5.70 -9.09 -17.63
C SER A 351 -5.98 -8.66 -16.19
N SER A 352 -6.95 -9.31 -15.53
CA SER A 352 -7.21 -9.11 -14.10
C SER A 352 -6.01 -9.53 -13.25
N CYS A 353 -5.24 -10.52 -13.71
CA CYS A 353 -3.98 -10.97 -13.12
C CYS A 353 -2.96 -9.83 -12.99
N ALA A 354 -2.67 -9.15 -14.11
CA ALA A 354 -1.74 -8.03 -14.12
C ALA A 354 -2.24 -6.89 -13.24
N LEU A 355 -3.54 -6.57 -13.32
CA LEU A 355 -4.14 -5.52 -12.49
C LEU A 355 -4.06 -5.85 -11.00
N LEU A 356 -4.41 -7.07 -10.57
CA LEU A 356 -4.35 -7.48 -9.17
C LEU A 356 -2.92 -7.48 -8.63
N ALA A 357 -1.95 -7.97 -9.39
CA ALA A 357 -0.53 -7.94 -9.00
C ALA A 357 -0.04 -6.49 -8.78
N VAL A 358 -0.36 -5.62 -9.73
CA VAL A 358 0.04 -4.21 -9.67
C VAL A 358 -0.67 -3.43 -8.56
N MET A 359 -1.98 -3.62 -8.37
CA MET A 359 -2.74 -2.93 -7.32
C MET A 359 -2.34 -3.43 -5.93
N SER A 360 -2.08 -4.73 -5.76
CA SER A 360 -1.64 -5.30 -4.49
C SER A 360 -0.21 -4.88 -4.13
N ALA A 361 0.68 -4.76 -5.12
CA ALA A 361 2.04 -4.26 -4.91
C ALA A 361 2.06 -2.80 -4.44
N ASN A 362 1.10 -1.98 -4.89
CA ASN A 362 1.02 -0.54 -4.60
C ASN A 362 -0.01 -0.17 -3.53
N ALA A 363 -0.48 -1.14 -2.75
CA ALA A 363 -1.45 -0.90 -1.69
C ALA A 363 -0.78 -0.54 -0.35
N TYR A 364 -1.41 0.37 0.39
CA TYR A 364 -0.98 0.74 1.74
C TYR A 364 -1.89 0.08 2.78
N PRO A 365 -1.35 -0.32 3.95
CA PRO A 365 -2.15 -0.95 4.99
C PRO A 365 -3.08 0.05 5.66
N LYS A 366 -4.27 -0.42 6.03
CA LYS A 366 -5.17 0.25 6.96
C LYS A 366 -5.57 -0.72 8.06
N ALA A 367 -5.75 -0.20 9.27
CA ALA A 367 -6.29 -0.99 10.37
C ALA A 367 -7.69 -1.50 10.02
N ALA A 368 -7.97 -2.76 10.33
CA ALA A 368 -9.28 -3.36 10.10
C ALA A 368 -10.34 -2.60 10.92
N ARG A 369 -11.44 -2.22 10.26
CA ARG A 369 -12.50 -1.39 10.87
C ARG A 369 -13.19 -2.02 12.07
N GLN A 370 -13.26 -3.36 12.10
CA GLN A 370 -13.96 -4.10 13.15
C GLN A 370 -13.09 -5.26 13.64
N ARG A 371 -13.08 -5.47 14.96
CA ARG A 371 -12.31 -6.55 15.63
C ARG A 371 -10.82 -6.56 15.22
N GLY A 372 -10.32 -5.40 14.85
CA GLY A 372 -8.98 -5.24 14.32
C GLY A 372 -7.92 -5.04 15.38
N TRP A 373 -8.27 -4.97 16.67
CA TRP A 373 -7.35 -4.63 17.75
C TRP A 373 -7.50 -5.61 18.92
N VAL A 374 -6.39 -5.90 19.60
CA VAL A 374 -6.38 -6.75 20.80
C VAL A 374 -5.36 -6.24 21.83
N ASP A 375 -5.76 -6.24 23.10
CA ASP A 375 -4.85 -6.16 24.24
C ASP A 375 -4.34 -7.55 24.56
N VAL A 376 -3.03 -7.73 24.53
CA VAL A 376 -2.40 -9.02 24.83
C VAL A 376 -2.01 -9.09 26.31
N PHE A 377 -1.40 -8.03 26.86
CA PHE A 377 -1.08 -7.85 28.28
C PHE A 377 -0.55 -6.44 28.59
#